data_AF-A0A285MQS4-F1
#
_entry.id   AF-A0A285MQS4-F1
#
_cell.length_a   1.000
_cell.length_b   1.000
_cell.length_c   1.000
_cell.angle_alpha   90.00
_cell.angle_beta   90.00
_cell.angle_gamma   90.00
#
_symmetry.space_group_name_H-M   'P 1'
#
loop_
_entity.id
_entity.type
_entity.pdbx_description
1 polymer ?
#
loop_
_entity_poly.entity_id
_entity_poly.type
_entity_poly.pdbx_seq_one_letter_code
_entity_poly.pdbx_strand_id
1 'polypeptide(L)'
;MKIASFNIENLFHRDHALLEKNQSENLKAWVEEFHLLMGQPTRGENQLARLRELAFLLGFSNTVREPYLVMRRKGGQCYVKPQGVATEKRATAKLGCNGWVALRSAPLEERAVRHKLRTVADAKADILLLQEVEDRAALLDFNVLLQKKHQLHYDQMLFTEGTDAHGRGMAILARNGYTVESSASHAHVKYGRSKTLFEKDCPVHFLKTPDGERPVLINAHFKGPSDTDDHHGLRKRQAEFVAGLYCHHIKNGNELVLICGTLNDPSYADALSPLIRDTQLKDISKHDGFEVDLDHGPDAGYFRLGAYRKGVNIKQADYMLCSQALFAQLHASGLQRRGMWSGKKVRWRTYPQLRSREQQASGHPLLWGQFDIF
;
A
#
# COMPACT_ATOMS: atom_id res chain seq x y z
N MET A 1 -7.10 -21.96 -2.45
CA MET A 1 -6.37 -20.78 -1.88
C MET A 1 -6.67 -19.51 -2.66
N LYS A 2 -7.06 -18.42 -2.01
CA LYS A 2 -7.23 -17.09 -2.64
C LYS A 2 -6.09 -16.14 -2.26
N ILE A 3 -5.37 -15.63 -3.26
CA ILE A 3 -4.31 -14.63 -3.07
C ILE A 3 -4.78 -13.29 -3.64
N ALA A 4 -4.56 -12.19 -2.89
CA ALA A 4 -4.82 -10.84 -3.35
C ALA A 4 -3.59 -9.93 -3.18
N SER A 5 -3.40 -9.00 -4.11
CA SER A 5 -2.39 -7.94 -4.05
C SER A 5 -3.07 -6.58 -4.13
N PHE A 6 -2.69 -5.66 -3.24
CA PHE A 6 -3.29 -4.34 -3.18
C PHE A 6 -2.30 -3.27 -2.72
N ASN A 7 -2.03 -2.29 -3.60
CA ASN A 7 -1.30 -1.10 -3.19
C ASN A 7 -2.26 -0.23 -2.40
N ILE A 8 -2.11 -0.26 -1.08
CA ILE A 8 -3.08 0.33 -0.18
C ILE A 8 -2.85 1.83 -0.01
N GLU A 9 -1.69 2.37 -0.43
CA GLU A 9 -1.32 3.79 -0.28
C GLU A 9 -1.65 4.34 1.12
N ASN A 10 -0.96 3.80 2.15
CA ASN A 10 -1.20 4.06 3.58
C ASN A 10 -2.56 3.54 4.11
N LEU A 11 -2.58 3.19 5.40
CA LEU A 11 -3.77 2.64 6.07
C LEU A 11 -4.57 3.74 6.77
N PHE A 12 -3.90 4.59 7.54
CA PHE A 12 -4.53 5.64 8.34
C PHE A 12 -3.86 6.99 8.19
N HIS A 13 -2.55 7.03 7.93
CA HIS A 13 -1.80 8.28 7.90
C HIS A 13 -0.89 8.37 6.68
N ARG A 14 -0.88 9.51 6.01
CA ARG A 14 -0.06 9.74 4.81
C ARG A 14 0.89 10.91 5.02
N ASP A 15 2.12 10.75 4.55
CA ASP A 15 3.12 11.83 4.57
C ASP A 15 2.61 13.05 3.78
N HIS A 16 2.84 14.25 4.29
CA HIS A 16 2.39 15.50 3.68
C HIS A 16 2.95 15.70 2.27
N ALA A 17 4.17 15.20 1.99
CA ALA A 17 4.77 15.26 0.65
C ALA A 17 3.97 14.44 -0.38
N LEU A 18 3.26 13.39 0.06
CA LEU A 18 2.51 12.46 -0.80
C LEU A 18 1.07 12.89 -1.08
N LEU A 19 0.55 13.93 -0.42
CA LEU A 19 -0.80 14.43 -0.65
C LEU A 19 -0.92 15.33 -1.90
N GLU A 20 0.22 15.73 -2.47
CA GLU A 20 0.47 16.61 -3.63
C GLU A 20 -0.50 17.75 -4.03
N LYS A 21 0.15 18.92 -4.23
CA LYS A 21 -0.09 20.00 -5.20
C LYS A 21 -1.25 21.00 -5.03
N ASN A 22 -2.18 20.82 -4.09
CA ASN A 22 -3.19 21.85 -3.75
C ASN A 22 -3.15 22.25 -2.27
N GLN A 23 -1.97 22.34 -1.66
CA GLN A 23 -1.90 23.10 -0.42
C GLN A 23 -2.06 24.57 -0.81
N SER A 24 -3.18 25.19 -0.43
CA SER A 24 -3.26 26.66 -0.42
C SER A 24 -2.03 27.19 0.31
N GLU A 25 -1.43 28.29 -0.15
CA GLU A 25 -0.26 28.91 0.51
C GLU A 25 -0.45 28.99 2.05
N ASN A 26 -1.69 29.21 2.49
CA ASN A 26 -2.11 29.19 3.89
C ASN A 26 -1.75 27.91 4.66
N LEU A 27 -1.91 26.71 4.09
CA LEU A 27 -1.62 25.46 4.81
C LEU A 27 -0.12 25.29 5.00
N LYS A 28 0.68 25.62 3.98
CA LYS A 28 2.15 25.64 4.10
C LYS A 28 2.60 26.64 5.14
N ALA A 29 2.05 27.85 5.09
CA ALA A 29 2.32 28.90 6.07
C ALA A 29 1.93 28.47 7.49
N TRP A 30 0.80 27.80 7.67
CA TRP A 30 0.38 27.28 8.98
C TRP A 30 1.29 26.16 9.48
N VAL A 31 1.72 25.25 8.60
CA VAL A 31 2.70 24.20 8.95
C VAL A 31 4.03 24.81 9.34
N GLU A 32 4.54 25.78 8.57
CA GLU A 32 5.78 26.51 8.88
C GLU A 32 5.67 27.33 10.17
N GLU A 33 4.57 28.06 10.37
CA GLU A 33 4.30 28.81 11.60
C GLU A 33 4.20 27.88 12.80
N PHE A 34 3.51 26.75 12.64
CA PHE A 34 3.42 25.73 13.67
C PHE A 34 4.80 25.16 14.01
N HIS A 35 5.64 24.89 13.01
CA HIS A 35 7.02 24.46 13.22
C HIS A 35 7.87 25.50 13.94
N LEU A 36 7.76 26.78 13.56
CA LEU A 36 8.49 27.89 14.19
C LEU A 36 8.09 28.06 15.66
N LEU A 37 6.79 28.08 15.96
CA LEU A 37 6.28 28.17 17.33
C LEU A 37 6.63 26.94 18.16
N MET A 38 6.67 25.75 17.54
CA MET A 38 7.11 24.52 18.19
C MET A 38 8.63 24.51 18.47
N GLY A 39 9.44 25.18 17.65
CA GLY A 39 10.90 25.25 17.80
C GLY A 39 11.39 26.17 18.94
N GLN A 40 10.51 26.98 19.53
CA GLN A 40 10.88 27.91 20.60
C GLN A 40 11.08 27.18 21.95
N PRO A 41 12.19 27.44 22.67
CA PRO A 41 12.53 26.75 23.93
C PRO A 41 11.60 27.10 25.10
N THR A 42 11.00 28.29 25.06
CA THR A 42 10.03 28.78 26.05
C THR A 42 8.85 29.41 25.32
N ARG A 43 7.62 29.05 25.70
CA ARG A 43 6.39 29.54 25.06
C ARG A 43 5.52 30.22 26.10
N GLY A 44 5.14 31.46 25.84
CA GLY A 44 4.13 32.18 26.61
C GLY A 44 2.72 31.69 26.27
N GLU A 45 1.73 32.19 27.01
CA GLU A 45 0.32 31.81 26.82
C GLU A 45 -0.19 32.09 25.41
N ASN A 46 0.27 33.18 24.79
CA ASN A 46 -0.13 33.57 23.43
C ASN A 46 0.39 32.58 22.37
N GLN A 47 1.65 32.13 22.47
CA GLN A 47 2.19 31.11 21.56
C GLN A 47 1.49 29.77 21.75
N LEU A 48 1.12 29.42 22.99
CA LEU A 48 0.36 28.20 23.28
C LEU A 48 -1.08 28.28 22.73
N ALA A 49 -1.72 29.43 22.80
CA ALA A 49 -3.02 29.66 22.17
C ALA A 49 -2.93 29.53 20.64
N ARG A 50 -1.94 30.17 20.01
CA ARG A 50 -1.71 30.09 18.57
C ARG A 50 -1.41 28.67 18.09
N LEU A 51 -0.65 27.89 18.87
CA LEU A 51 -0.43 26.48 18.58
C LEU A 51 -1.71 25.65 18.63
N ARG A 52 -2.65 25.96 19.54
CA ARG A 52 -3.96 25.28 19.59
C ARG A 52 -4.83 25.64 18.39
N GLU A 53 -4.81 26.91 17.96
CA GLU A 53 -5.50 27.36 16.75
C GLU A 53 -4.94 26.69 15.50
N LEU A 54 -3.62 26.72 15.32
CA LEU A 54 -2.95 26.04 14.22
C LEU A 54 -3.19 24.54 14.29
N ALA A 55 -3.22 23.95 15.49
CA ALA A 55 -3.59 22.55 15.65
C ALA A 55 -5.04 22.29 15.18
N PHE A 56 -5.98 23.17 15.51
CA PHE A 56 -7.34 23.07 15.00
C PHE A 56 -7.41 23.21 13.47
N LEU A 57 -6.75 24.22 12.91
CA LEU A 57 -6.71 24.53 11.47
C LEU A 57 -6.05 23.43 10.63
N LEU A 58 -5.01 22.79 11.17
CA LEU A 58 -4.34 21.64 10.57
C LEU A 58 -5.12 20.32 10.77
N GLY A 59 -6.29 20.38 11.42
CA GLY A 59 -7.20 19.24 11.56
C GLY A 59 -6.89 18.31 12.73
N PHE A 60 -6.05 18.72 13.68
CA PHE A 60 -5.72 17.92 14.86
C PHE A 60 -6.89 17.79 15.86
N SER A 61 -7.91 18.65 15.77
CA SER A 61 -9.04 18.61 16.68
C SER A 61 -10.37 18.85 15.98
N ASN A 62 -10.91 17.80 15.37
CA ASN A 62 -12.36 17.62 15.29
C ASN A 62 -12.64 16.16 15.65
N THR A 63 -13.18 15.96 16.85
CA THR A 63 -13.53 14.68 17.49
C THR A 63 -12.37 13.89 18.09
N VAL A 64 -12.08 14.10 19.39
CA VAL A 64 -12.10 13.09 20.46
C VAL A 64 -11.92 13.85 21.80
N ARG A 65 -12.88 13.68 22.72
CA ARG A 65 -12.81 14.16 24.11
C ARG A 65 -11.92 13.23 24.95
N GLU A 66 -10.63 13.13 24.65
CA GLU A 66 -9.70 12.38 25.51
C GLU A 66 -8.42 13.19 25.79
N PRO A 67 -7.86 13.13 27.01
CA PRO A 67 -7.03 14.23 27.49
C PRO A 67 -5.52 14.03 27.31
N TYR A 68 -5.00 12.99 26.64
CA TYR A 68 -3.55 12.81 26.47
C TYR A 68 -3.10 12.25 25.12
N LEU A 69 -1.94 12.74 24.67
CA LEU A 69 -1.17 12.34 23.49
C LEU A 69 -0.24 11.16 23.86
N VAL A 70 -0.26 10.08 23.08
CA VAL A 70 0.70 8.97 23.23
C VAL A 70 1.76 9.03 22.12
N MET A 71 3.03 9.03 22.52
CA MET A 71 4.22 9.16 21.67
C MET A 71 4.77 7.75 21.34
N ARG A 72 4.97 7.43 20.05
CA ARG A 72 5.62 6.16 19.64
C ARG A 72 6.76 6.44 18.64
N ARG A 73 7.91 5.76 18.84
CA ARG A 73 9.10 5.84 17.97
C ARG A 73 8.94 4.92 16.74
N LYS A 74 9.21 5.45 15.55
CA LYS A 74 9.52 4.71 14.32
C LYS A 74 10.71 5.38 13.64
N GLY A 75 11.83 4.70 13.42
CA GLY A 75 12.97 5.24 12.66
C GLY A 75 13.47 6.64 13.06
N GLY A 76 13.27 7.07 14.31
CA GLY A 76 13.59 8.43 14.78
C GLY A 76 12.44 9.46 14.68
N GLN A 77 11.20 9.07 14.39
CA GLN A 77 10.04 9.96 14.27
C GLN A 77 8.85 9.54 15.15
N CYS A 78 8.00 10.52 15.50
CA CYS A 78 6.89 10.40 16.45
C CYS A 78 5.51 10.47 15.76
N TYR A 79 4.58 9.64 16.23
CA TYR A 79 3.20 9.52 15.72
C TYR A 79 2.18 9.84 16.82
N VAL A 80 0.98 10.28 16.42
CA VAL A 80 -0.15 10.55 17.33
C VAL A 80 -1.26 9.53 17.08
N LYS A 81 -1.62 8.73 18.10
CA LYS A 81 -2.77 7.81 18.08
C LYS A 81 -3.60 7.97 19.36
N PRO A 82 -4.95 8.00 19.30
CA PRO A 82 -5.80 7.99 20.48
C PRO A 82 -5.89 6.59 21.09
N GLN A 83 -5.49 6.45 22.37
CA GLN A 83 -5.81 5.28 23.19
C GLN A 83 -5.89 5.68 24.68
N GLY A 84 -7.11 5.68 25.22
CA GLY A 84 -7.44 5.04 26.50
C GLY A 84 -7.05 5.75 27.79
N VAL A 85 -8.06 6.40 28.39
CA VAL A 85 -8.34 6.62 29.83
C VAL A 85 -7.17 6.51 30.82
N ALA A 86 -6.29 7.51 30.86
CA ALA A 86 -5.60 7.89 32.10
C ALA A 86 -5.21 9.37 32.01
N THR A 87 -5.49 10.12 33.08
CA THR A 87 -5.47 11.58 33.05
C THR A 87 -4.21 12.16 33.72
N GLU A 88 -3.05 12.26 33.06
CA GLU A 88 -1.83 12.80 33.70
C GLU A 88 -1.26 14.11 33.10
N LYS A 89 -1.55 15.22 33.79
CA LYS A 89 -1.09 16.58 33.45
C LYS A 89 0.40 16.79 33.80
N ARG A 90 1.31 16.43 32.89
CA ARG A 90 2.68 17.00 32.65
C ARG A 90 3.75 15.92 32.51
N ALA A 91 4.58 16.06 31.48
CA ALA A 91 5.89 15.42 31.43
C ALA A 91 6.86 16.10 32.42
N THR A 92 7.55 15.34 33.26
CA THR A 92 8.62 15.82 34.15
C THR A 92 9.97 15.24 33.75
N ALA A 93 11.06 15.92 34.12
CA ALA A 93 12.44 15.63 33.70
C ALA A 93 12.98 14.20 33.99
N LYS A 94 12.25 13.37 34.76
CA LYS A 94 12.57 11.95 34.97
C LYS A 94 12.12 11.04 33.81
N LEU A 95 11.23 11.52 32.94
CA LEU A 95 10.80 10.85 31.71
C LEU A 95 11.56 11.48 30.53
N GLY A 96 12.80 11.04 30.32
CA GLY A 96 13.67 11.59 29.29
C GLY A 96 13.07 11.49 27.88
N CYS A 97 12.47 12.58 27.42
CA CYS A 97 12.22 12.88 26.01
C CYS A 97 12.12 14.41 25.83
N ASN A 98 13.27 15.11 25.91
CA ASN A 98 13.40 16.43 25.30
C ASN A 98 13.77 16.23 23.82
N GLY A 99 12.77 15.96 22.99
CA GLY A 99 12.93 15.85 21.54
C GLY A 99 11.61 16.17 20.86
N TRP A 100 11.55 17.28 20.13
CA TRP A 100 10.39 17.66 19.32
C TRP A 100 10.62 17.18 17.89
N VAL A 101 9.68 16.43 17.32
CA VAL A 101 9.76 15.93 15.95
C VAL A 101 8.62 16.51 15.12
N ALA A 102 8.96 16.99 13.92
CA ALA A 102 8.00 17.49 12.95
C ALA A 102 6.91 16.44 12.63
N LEU A 103 5.65 16.86 12.70
CA LEU A 103 4.51 16.09 12.17
C LEU A 103 4.61 16.09 10.65
N ARG A 104 5.10 14.98 10.10
CA ARG A 104 5.23 14.80 8.65
C ARG A 104 4.02 14.14 8.01
N SER A 105 3.01 13.70 8.77
CA SER A 105 1.85 12.98 8.23
C SER A 105 0.52 13.53 8.72
N ALA A 106 -0.51 13.38 7.87
CA ALA A 106 -1.90 13.71 8.15
C ALA A 106 -2.78 12.44 8.14
N PRO A 107 -3.84 12.38 8.96
CA PRO A 107 -4.80 11.28 8.89
C PRO A 107 -5.54 11.28 7.55
N LEU A 108 -5.84 10.09 7.06
CA LEU A 108 -6.72 9.88 5.92
C LEU A 108 -8.17 10.14 6.32
N GLU A 109 -8.99 10.52 5.33
CA GLU A 109 -10.43 10.65 5.55
C GLU A 109 -11.05 9.32 6.03
N GLU A 110 -11.96 9.37 6.99
CA GLU A 110 -12.58 8.17 7.58
C GLU A 110 -13.24 7.27 6.52
N ARG A 111 -13.83 7.88 5.48
CA ARG A 111 -14.43 7.14 4.35
C ARG A 111 -13.39 6.40 3.52
N ALA A 112 -12.20 6.97 3.32
CA ALA A 112 -11.11 6.27 2.64
C ALA A 112 -10.73 5.00 3.40
N VAL A 113 -10.55 5.11 4.73
CA VAL A 113 -10.27 3.97 5.61
C VAL A 113 -11.38 2.92 5.52
N ARG A 114 -12.64 3.35 5.54
CA ARG A 114 -13.80 2.45 5.41
C ARG A 114 -13.82 1.74 4.04
N HIS A 115 -13.52 2.43 2.95
CA HIS A 115 -13.44 1.83 1.62
C HIS A 115 -12.24 0.91 1.46
N LYS A 116 -11.11 1.16 2.12
CA LYS A 116 -9.97 0.21 2.21
C LYS A 116 -10.40 -1.08 2.90
N LEU A 117 -11.02 -0.97 4.08
CA LEU A 117 -11.57 -2.11 4.82
C LEU A 117 -12.57 -2.90 3.96
N ARG A 118 -13.48 -2.20 3.29
CA ARG A 118 -14.48 -2.84 2.42
C ARG A 118 -13.84 -3.57 1.24
N THR A 119 -12.84 -2.96 0.59
CA THR A 119 -12.12 -3.56 -0.55
C THR A 119 -11.42 -4.86 -0.14
N VAL A 120 -10.72 -4.86 0.99
CA VAL A 120 -10.08 -6.08 1.52
C VAL A 120 -11.13 -7.11 1.95
N ALA A 121 -12.19 -6.68 2.63
CA ALA A 121 -13.26 -7.55 3.09
C ALA A 121 -14.09 -8.18 1.96
N ASP A 122 -14.27 -7.48 0.84
CA ASP A 122 -14.96 -8.02 -0.34
C ASP A 122 -14.09 -9.03 -1.10
N ALA A 123 -12.77 -8.84 -1.09
CA ALA A 123 -11.84 -9.79 -1.70
C ALA A 123 -11.80 -11.13 -0.95
N LYS A 124 -11.89 -11.09 0.40
CA LYS A 124 -11.83 -12.27 1.30
C LYS A 124 -10.66 -13.20 0.99
N ALA A 125 -9.49 -12.63 0.72
CA ALA A 125 -8.31 -13.41 0.36
C ALA A 125 -7.76 -14.17 1.58
N ASP A 126 -7.28 -15.39 1.35
CA ASP A 126 -6.54 -16.18 2.33
C ASP A 126 -5.15 -15.59 2.57
N ILE A 127 -4.50 -15.12 1.49
CA ILE A 127 -3.25 -14.39 1.52
C ILE A 127 -3.47 -12.98 0.95
N LEU A 128 -3.06 -11.96 1.68
CA LEU A 128 -3.14 -10.57 1.26
C LEU A 128 -1.74 -9.94 1.25
N LEU A 129 -1.26 -9.55 0.08
CA LEU A 129 -0.04 -8.78 -0.09
C LEU A 129 -0.40 -7.31 -0.23
N LEU A 130 0.18 -6.49 0.65
CA LEU A 130 -0.02 -5.05 0.65
C LEU A 130 1.27 -4.33 0.27
N GLN A 131 1.13 -3.29 -0.54
CA GLN A 131 2.19 -2.33 -0.81
C GLN A 131 1.84 -0.98 -0.20
N GLU A 132 2.86 -0.21 0.13
CA GLU A 132 2.74 1.12 0.71
C GLU A 132 2.04 1.16 2.09
N VAL A 133 2.33 0.16 2.93
CA VAL A 133 1.85 0.13 4.32
C VAL A 133 2.70 1.06 5.17
N GLU A 134 2.08 1.89 6.00
CA GLU A 134 2.81 2.84 6.85
C GLU A 134 3.66 2.12 7.90
N ASP A 135 3.09 1.28 8.77
CA ASP A 135 3.87 0.53 9.74
C ASP A 135 3.12 -0.70 10.27
N ARG A 136 3.84 -1.52 11.04
CA ARG A 136 3.30 -2.74 11.65
C ARG A 136 2.16 -2.45 12.64
N ALA A 137 2.19 -1.35 13.38
CA ALA A 137 1.14 -1.05 14.36
C ALA A 137 -0.18 -0.70 13.67
N ALA A 138 -0.11 0.14 12.63
CA ALA A 138 -1.24 0.41 11.75
C ALA A 138 -1.79 -0.88 11.12
N LEU A 139 -0.91 -1.78 10.65
CA LEU A 139 -1.34 -3.06 10.10
C LEU A 139 -2.16 -3.89 11.11
N LEU A 140 -1.72 -3.94 12.37
CA LEU A 140 -2.44 -4.62 13.45
C LEU A 140 -3.81 -3.98 13.73
N ASP A 141 -3.85 -2.65 13.81
CA ASP A 141 -5.11 -1.92 14.02
C ASP A 141 -6.10 -2.14 12.86
N PHE A 142 -5.59 -2.16 11.64
CA PHE A 142 -6.38 -2.46 10.45
C PHE A 142 -6.98 -3.86 10.52
N ASN A 143 -6.21 -4.87 10.93
CA ASN A 143 -6.70 -6.24 11.13
C ASN A 143 -7.76 -6.33 12.24
N VAL A 144 -7.61 -5.58 13.34
CA VAL A 144 -8.65 -5.49 14.40
C VAL A 144 -9.93 -4.85 13.84
N LEU A 145 -9.82 -3.82 13.01
CA LEU A 145 -10.98 -3.18 12.37
C LEU A 145 -11.66 -4.10 11.36
N LEU A 146 -10.90 -4.88 10.58
CA LEU A 146 -11.44 -5.91 9.69
C LEU A 146 -12.26 -6.93 10.49
N GLN A 147 -11.75 -7.39 11.63
CA GLN A 147 -12.47 -8.36 12.45
C GLN A 147 -13.76 -7.76 13.02
N LYS A 148 -13.68 -6.55 13.59
CA LYS A 148 -14.84 -5.88 14.21
C LYS A 148 -15.93 -5.54 13.19
N LYS A 149 -15.56 -5.07 12.00
CA LYS A 149 -16.53 -4.54 11.00
C LYS A 149 -16.96 -5.56 9.96
N HIS A 150 -16.15 -6.59 9.70
CA HIS A 150 -16.36 -7.51 8.59
C HIS A 150 -16.17 -8.99 8.96
N GLN A 151 -15.92 -9.32 10.24
CA GLN A 151 -15.67 -10.69 10.71
C GLN A 151 -14.56 -11.38 9.89
N LEU A 152 -13.57 -10.57 9.48
CA LEU A 152 -12.40 -11.00 8.73
C LEU A 152 -11.17 -10.77 9.60
N HIS A 153 -10.42 -11.83 9.88
CA HIS A 153 -9.19 -11.79 10.64
C HIS A 153 -8.07 -12.51 9.90
N TYR A 154 -6.87 -11.94 9.97
CA TYR A 154 -5.62 -12.58 9.56
C TYR A 154 -4.80 -12.99 10.78
N ASP A 155 -4.45 -14.28 10.84
CA ASP A 155 -3.78 -14.91 11.97
C ASP A 155 -2.27 -14.61 11.98
N GLN A 156 -1.66 -14.55 10.80
CA GLN A 156 -0.26 -14.19 10.62
C GLN A 156 -0.12 -12.91 9.82
N MET A 157 0.80 -12.04 10.26
CA MET A 157 1.12 -10.78 9.60
C MET A 157 2.60 -10.53 9.68
N LEU A 158 3.22 -10.24 8.55
CA LEU A 158 4.60 -9.80 8.45
C LEU A 158 4.65 -8.45 7.73
N PHE A 159 5.45 -7.54 8.28
CA PHE A 159 5.71 -6.22 7.71
C PHE A 159 7.21 -6.09 7.47
N THR A 160 7.59 -5.65 6.27
CA THR A 160 8.98 -5.33 5.93
C THR A 160 9.11 -3.84 5.62
N GLU A 161 10.09 -3.22 6.28
CA GLU A 161 10.38 -1.80 6.14
C GLU A 161 11.37 -1.60 4.98
N GLY A 162 11.08 -0.63 4.11
CA GLY A 162 11.95 -0.25 3.01
C GLY A 162 12.92 0.89 3.38
N THR A 163 13.52 1.49 2.37
CA THR A 163 14.31 2.72 2.46
C THR A 163 13.53 3.98 2.05
N ASP A 164 12.21 3.86 1.85
CA ASP A 164 11.33 4.98 1.50
C ASP A 164 11.40 6.07 2.58
N ALA A 165 11.77 7.28 2.17
CA ALA A 165 11.84 8.45 3.05
C ALA A 165 10.48 8.83 3.66
N HIS A 166 9.37 8.37 3.05
CA HIS A 166 8.01 8.59 3.54
C HIS A 166 7.50 7.44 4.43
N GLY A 167 8.38 6.48 4.78
CA GLY A 167 8.09 5.43 5.74
C GLY A 167 7.03 4.43 5.29
N ARG A 168 6.91 4.18 3.99
CA ARG A 168 6.02 3.17 3.41
C ARG A 168 6.80 1.88 3.15
N GLY A 169 6.31 0.78 3.68
CA GLY A 169 6.85 -0.57 3.51
C GLY A 169 5.87 -1.52 2.81
N MET A 170 6.13 -2.81 2.99
CA MET A 170 5.40 -3.91 2.37
C MET A 170 4.86 -4.83 3.46
N ALA A 171 3.74 -5.51 3.20
CA ALA A 171 3.21 -6.48 4.15
C ALA A 171 2.61 -7.70 3.46
N ILE A 172 2.58 -8.80 4.21
CA ILE A 172 1.83 -10.01 3.89
C ILE A 172 0.99 -10.40 5.10
N LEU A 173 -0.26 -10.75 4.85
CA LEU A 173 -1.19 -11.28 5.85
C LEU A 173 -1.70 -12.65 5.39
N ALA A 174 -1.80 -13.60 6.31
CA ALA A 174 -2.29 -14.94 6.05
C ALA A 174 -3.34 -15.36 7.09
N ARG A 175 -4.33 -16.13 6.67
CA ARG A 175 -5.42 -16.67 7.51
C ARG A 175 -5.69 -18.13 7.17
N ASN A 176 -6.70 -18.75 7.80
CA ASN A 176 -7.23 -20.07 7.39
C ASN A 176 -6.16 -21.19 7.33
N GLY A 177 -5.20 -21.16 8.26
CA GLY A 177 -4.15 -22.18 8.34
C GLY A 177 -2.99 -22.02 7.35
N TYR A 178 -3.04 -21.02 6.45
CA TYR A 178 -1.88 -20.67 5.63
C TYR A 178 -0.83 -19.96 6.48
N THR A 179 0.44 -20.31 6.29
CA THR A 179 1.55 -19.77 7.09
C THR A 179 2.66 -19.18 6.23
N VAL A 180 3.29 -18.11 6.72
CA VAL A 180 4.50 -17.52 6.15
C VAL A 180 5.71 -18.12 6.87
N GLU A 181 6.36 -19.13 6.28
CA GLU A 181 7.49 -19.83 6.91
C GLU A 181 8.73 -18.95 6.99
N SER A 182 9.01 -18.19 5.93
CA SER A 182 10.14 -17.28 5.89
C SER A 182 9.92 -16.15 4.88
N SER A 183 10.72 -15.10 5.01
CA SER A 183 10.70 -13.95 4.12
C SER A 183 12.10 -13.41 3.90
N ALA A 184 12.47 -13.14 2.66
CA ALA A 184 13.72 -12.50 2.28
C ALA A 184 13.45 -11.07 1.79
N SER A 185 14.12 -10.08 2.40
CA SER A 185 14.05 -8.67 2.00
C SER A 185 15.14 -8.34 0.99
N HIS A 186 14.84 -7.41 0.08
CA HIS A 186 15.73 -6.90 -0.96
C HIS A 186 15.88 -5.37 -0.93
N ALA A 187 15.50 -4.71 0.18
CA ALA A 187 15.55 -3.26 0.36
C ALA A 187 16.95 -2.66 0.20
N HIS A 188 18.00 -3.45 0.42
CA HIS A 188 19.40 -3.01 0.36
C HIS A 188 20.12 -3.38 -0.94
N VAL A 189 19.45 -4.01 -1.90
CA VAL A 189 20.02 -4.26 -3.22
C VAL A 189 20.42 -2.92 -3.84
N LYS A 190 21.69 -2.77 -4.23
CA LYS A 190 22.23 -1.53 -4.75
C LYS A 190 22.23 -1.51 -6.28
N TYR A 191 22.06 -0.32 -6.85
CA TYR A 191 22.40 -0.04 -8.25
C TYR A 191 23.26 1.22 -8.33
N GLY A 192 24.36 1.15 -9.08
CA GLY A 192 25.39 2.19 -9.05
C GLY A 192 26.07 2.31 -7.67
N ARG A 193 26.69 3.46 -7.39
CA ARG A 193 27.59 3.63 -6.23
C ARG A 193 26.89 3.70 -4.86
N SER A 194 25.64 4.14 -4.78
CA SER A 194 24.97 4.34 -3.47
C SER A 194 23.45 4.16 -3.45
N LYS A 195 22.80 4.11 -4.61
CA LYS A 195 21.33 4.07 -4.71
C LYS A 195 20.80 2.66 -4.47
N THR A 196 19.65 2.54 -3.80
CA THR A 196 18.95 1.25 -3.65
C THR A 196 18.05 1.00 -4.85
N LEU A 197 17.98 -0.25 -5.29
CA LEU A 197 17.18 -0.65 -6.44
C LEU A 197 15.68 -0.55 -6.13
N PHE A 198 15.29 -0.85 -4.89
CA PHE A 198 13.93 -0.72 -4.40
C PHE A 198 13.87 0.29 -3.25
N GLU A 199 12.84 1.13 -3.24
CA GLU A 199 12.57 2.05 -2.11
C GLU A 199 11.69 1.36 -1.06
N LYS A 200 10.65 0.63 -1.48
CA LYS A 200 9.65 0.06 -0.56
C LYS A 200 10.05 -1.31 -0.03
N ASP A 201 11.10 -1.91 -0.60
CA ASP A 201 11.44 -3.35 -0.58
C ASP A 201 10.83 -4.12 -1.77
N CYS A 202 11.35 -5.33 -2.01
CA CYS A 202 10.79 -6.35 -2.89
C CYS A 202 10.86 -7.72 -2.18
N PRO A 203 10.06 -7.92 -1.11
CA PRO A 203 10.19 -9.12 -0.31
C PRO A 203 9.72 -10.37 -1.05
N VAL A 204 10.42 -11.48 -0.80
CA VAL A 204 10.06 -12.83 -1.25
C VAL A 204 9.57 -13.61 -0.05
N HIS A 205 8.33 -14.07 -0.09
CA HIS A 205 7.68 -14.81 0.98
C HIS A 205 7.56 -16.28 0.59
N PHE A 206 7.98 -17.16 1.49
CA PHE A 206 7.81 -18.60 1.35
C PHE A 206 6.62 -19.01 2.20
N LEU A 207 5.58 -19.52 1.53
CA LEU A 207 4.38 -19.96 2.20
C LEU A 207 4.40 -21.46 2.45
N LYS A 208 3.58 -21.88 3.40
CA LYS A 208 3.13 -23.26 3.53
C LYS A 208 1.60 -23.28 3.59
N THR A 209 0.98 -24.02 2.67
CA THR A 209 -0.46 -24.28 2.67
C THR A 209 -0.82 -25.28 3.78
N PRO A 210 -2.10 -25.34 4.21
CA PRO A 210 -2.57 -26.36 5.16
C PRO A 210 -2.23 -27.79 4.73
N ASP A 211 -2.22 -28.03 3.42
CA ASP A 211 -2.03 -29.34 2.80
C ASP A 211 -0.55 -29.64 2.47
N GLY A 212 0.34 -28.66 2.64
CA GLY A 212 1.80 -28.84 2.62
C GLY A 212 2.53 -28.24 1.41
N GLU A 213 1.79 -27.74 0.42
CA GLU A 213 2.35 -27.03 -0.73
C GLU A 213 3.08 -25.75 -0.31
N ARG A 214 4.13 -25.38 -1.06
CA ARG A 214 5.02 -24.26 -0.69
C ARG A 214 5.19 -23.21 -1.79
N PRO A 215 4.15 -22.43 -2.09
CA PRO A 215 4.25 -21.38 -3.09
C PRO A 215 5.18 -20.24 -2.63
N VAL A 216 5.94 -19.69 -3.58
CA VAL A 216 6.83 -18.54 -3.38
C VAL A 216 6.16 -17.29 -3.94
N LEU A 217 5.99 -16.27 -3.10
CA LEU A 217 5.35 -15.01 -3.49
C LEU A 217 6.37 -13.86 -3.48
N ILE A 218 6.56 -13.22 -4.64
CA ILE A 218 7.42 -12.05 -4.81
C ILE A 218 6.53 -10.81 -4.84
N ASN A 219 6.64 -9.95 -3.83
CA ASN A 219 5.87 -8.72 -3.71
C ASN A 219 6.71 -7.54 -4.22
N ALA A 220 6.38 -7.01 -5.40
CA ALA A 220 7.18 -6.00 -6.08
C ALA A 220 6.49 -4.62 -6.07
N HIS A 221 7.28 -3.58 -5.81
CA HIS A 221 6.86 -2.19 -6.03
C HIS A 221 7.97 -1.45 -6.78
N PHE A 222 7.71 -1.15 -8.05
CA PHE A 222 8.67 -0.50 -8.94
C PHE A 222 8.57 1.01 -8.84
N LYS A 223 9.59 1.70 -9.33
CA LYS A 223 9.64 3.17 -9.27
C LYS A 223 8.43 3.78 -9.98
N GLY A 224 7.63 4.51 -9.21
CA GLY A 224 6.48 5.26 -9.71
C GLY A 224 6.88 6.41 -10.63
N PRO A 225 5.96 6.91 -11.47
CA PRO A 225 6.23 8.05 -12.34
C PRO A 225 6.49 9.33 -11.52
N SER A 226 7.55 10.07 -11.84
CA SER A 226 7.75 11.47 -11.42
C SER A 226 8.27 12.31 -12.59
N ASP A 227 8.09 13.63 -12.50
CA ASP A 227 8.38 14.58 -13.58
C ASP A 227 9.89 14.79 -13.85
N THR A 228 10.80 14.12 -13.14
CA THR A 228 12.19 14.59 -12.99
C THR A 228 13.33 13.59 -13.23
N ASP A 229 13.09 12.30 -13.55
CA ASP A 229 14.17 11.30 -13.66
C ASP A 229 13.92 10.22 -14.74
N ASP A 230 14.99 9.53 -15.20
CA ASP A 230 14.93 8.30 -16.02
C ASP A 230 14.40 7.11 -15.21
N HIS A 231 13.09 7.11 -15.01
CA HIS A 231 12.39 6.02 -14.31
C HIS A 231 12.27 4.76 -15.17
N HIS A 232 12.34 4.88 -16.49
CA HIS A 232 12.21 3.73 -17.38
C HIS A 232 13.43 2.81 -17.24
N GLY A 233 14.65 3.37 -17.26
CA GLY A 233 15.88 2.61 -17.04
C GLY A 233 15.91 1.94 -15.66
N LEU A 234 15.43 2.61 -14.62
CA LEU A 234 15.34 2.02 -13.28
C LEU A 234 14.30 0.90 -13.20
N ARG A 235 13.10 1.09 -13.77
CA ARG A 235 12.07 0.05 -13.82
C ARG A 235 12.56 -1.19 -14.58
N LYS A 236 13.32 -1.01 -15.66
CA LYS A 236 13.93 -2.13 -16.39
C LYS A 236 14.89 -2.93 -15.53
N ARG A 237 15.78 -2.26 -14.77
CA ARG A 237 16.68 -2.93 -13.82
C ARG A 237 15.93 -3.66 -12.70
N GLN A 238 14.83 -3.07 -12.21
CA GLN A 238 13.95 -3.71 -11.23
C GLN A 238 13.30 -4.97 -11.82
N ALA A 239 12.82 -4.90 -13.07
CA ALA A 239 12.26 -6.05 -13.79
C ALA A 239 13.29 -7.15 -14.00
N GLU A 240 14.52 -6.82 -14.43
CA GLU A 240 15.64 -7.76 -14.59
C GLU A 240 15.96 -8.47 -13.27
N PHE A 241 15.99 -7.74 -12.16
CA PHE A 241 16.24 -8.31 -10.84
C PHE A 241 15.14 -9.31 -10.42
N VAL A 242 13.87 -8.92 -10.57
CA VAL A 242 12.73 -9.78 -10.21
C VAL A 242 12.63 -10.99 -11.14
N ALA A 243 12.95 -10.84 -12.43
CA ALA A 243 13.07 -11.96 -13.37
C ALA A 243 14.20 -12.92 -12.96
N GLY A 244 15.33 -12.38 -12.47
CA GLY A 244 16.41 -13.17 -11.89
C GLY A 244 15.99 -13.99 -10.68
N LEU A 245 15.22 -13.40 -9.74
CA LEU A 245 14.65 -14.11 -8.60
C LEU A 245 13.71 -15.24 -9.05
N TYR A 246 12.80 -14.95 -9.98
CA TYR A 246 11.91 -15.94 -10.56
C TYR A 246 12.69 -17.11 -11.17
N CYS A 247 13.65 -16.83 -12.04
CA CYS A 247 14.49 -17.84 -12.68
C CYS A 247 15.29 -18.66 -11.66
N HIS A 248 15.77 -18.03 -10.58
CA HIS A 248 16.46 -18.72 -9.49
C HIS A 248 15.54 -19.72 -8.78
N HIS A 249 14.32 -19.30 -8.44
CA HIS A 249 13.34 -20.18 -7.79
C HIS A 249 12.95 -21.38 -8.66
N ILE A 250 12.69 -21.15 -9.94
CA ILE A 250 12.36 -22.21 -10.91
C ILE A 250 13.53 -23.20 -11.06
N LYS A 251 14.77 -22.70 -11.19
CA LYS A 251 15.97 -23.56 -11.28
C LYS A 251 16.20 -24.41 -10.02
N ASN A 252 15.77 -23.92 -8.86
CA ASN A 252 15.84 -24.65 -7.59
C ASN A 252 14.60 -25.54 -7.33
N GLY A 253 13.76 -25.78 -8.33
CA GLY A 253 12.62 -26.70 -8.25
C GLY A 253 11.34 -26.10 -7.65
N ASN A 254 11.28 -24.80 -7.38
CA ASN A 254 10.03 -24.15 -6.95
C ASN A 254 9.21 -23.79 -8.19
N GLU A 255 8.25 -24.63 -8.53
CA GLU A 255 7.40 -24.42 -9.72
C GLU A 255 6.22 -23.47 -9.45
N LEU A 256 5.81 -23.32 -8.18
CA LEU A 256 4.70 -22.46 -7.76
C LEU A 256 5.22 -21.07 -7.36
N VAL A 257 5.40 -20.18 -8.33
CA VAL A 257 5.90 -18.81 -8.09
C VAL A 257 4.88 -17.78 -8.56
N LEU A 258 4.55 -16.83 -7.68
CA LEU A 258 3.73 -15.67 -7.98
C LEU A 258 4.56 -14.39 -7.85
N ILE A 259 4.44 -13.48 -8.82
CA ILE A 259 4.98 -12.12 -8.74
C ILE A 259 3.80 -11.17 -8.77
N CYS A 260 3.66 -10.31 -7.78
CA CYS A 260 2.54 -9.37 -7.72
C CYS A 260 2.92 -8.03 -7.12
N GLY A 261 2.11 -7.01 -7.43
CA GLY A 261 2.27 -5.65 -6.91
C GLY A 261 2.26 -4.59 -8.00
N THR A 262 2.80 -3.42 -7.70
CA THR A 262 2.72 -2.25 -8.59
C THR A 262 4.02 -2.09 -9.39
N LEU A 263 3.98 -2.45 -10.67
CA LEU A 263 5.13 -2.37 -11.60
C LEU A 263 5.23 -1.01 -12.31
N ASN A 264 4.19 -0.16 -12.22
CA ASN A 264 4.20 1.25 -12.68
C ASN A 264 4.45 1.48 -14.20
N ASP A 265 4.33 0.45 -15.04
CA ASP A 265 4.36 0.55 -16.50
C ASP A 265 3.31 -0.41 -17.12
N PRO A 266 2.71 -0.12 -18.29
CA PRO A 266 1.89 -1.08 -19.02
C PRO A 266 2.70 -2.27 -19.58
N SER A 267 2.00 -3.36 -19.89
CA SER A 267 2.59 -4.65 -20.22
C SER A 267 3.44 -4.66 -21.50
N TYR A 268 3.23 -3.68 -22.38
CA TYR A 268 3.97 -3.53 -23.64
C TYR A 268 5.21 -2.63 -23.50
N ALA A 269 5.42 -2.01 -22.33
CA ALA A 269 6.59 -1.17 -22.09
C ALA A 269 7.87 -2.00 -22.09
N ASP A 270 8.94 -1.47 -22.69
CA ASP A 270 10.23 -2.15 -22.72
C ASP A 270 10.81 -2.38 -21.32
N ALA A 271 10.53 -1.49 -20.37
CA ALA A 271 10.91 -1.66 -18.98
C ALA A 271 10.39 -2.96 -18.33
N LEU A 272 9.26 -3.50 -18.79
CA LEU A 272 8.71 -4.76 -18.26
C LEU A 272 9.03 -5.99 -19.13
N SER A 273 9.78 -5.83 -20.23
CA SER A 273 10.19 -6.96 -21.06
C SER A 273 10.86 -8.09 -20.31
N PRO A 274 11.75 -7.82 -19.32
CA PRO A 274 12.44 -8.89 -18.60
C PRO A 274 11.50 -9.84 -17.87
N LEU A 275 10.29 -9.37 -17.51
CA LEU A 275 9.26 -10.20 -16.88
C LEU A 275 8.25 -10.73 -17.90
N ILE A 276 7.74 -9.88 -18.79
CA ILE A 276 6.59 -10.18 -19.64
C ILE A 276 6.97 -10.92 -20.92
N ARG A 277 8.13 -10.61 -21.52
CA ARG A 277 8.59 -11.19 -22.79
C ARG A 277 9.66 -12.25 -22.59
N ASP A 278 10.55 -12.02 -21.63
CA ASP A 278 11.77 -12.82 -21.47
C ASP A 278 11.58 -13.98 -20.46
N THR A 279 10.36 -14.17 -19.93
CA THR A 279 9.98 -15.31 -19.08
C THR A 279 8.68 -15.95 -19.55
N GLN A 280 8.32 -17.09 -18.94
CA GLN A 280 7.06 -17.79 -19.19
C GLN A 280 5.92 -17.36 -18.24
N LEU A 281 6.10 -16.25 -17.52
CA LEU A 281 5.09 -15.74 -16.61
C LEU A 281 3.80 -15.36 -17.36
N LYS A 282 2.66 -15.68 -16.78
CA LYS A 282 1.33 -15.34 -17.31
C LYS A 282 0.58 -14.43 -16.33
N ASP A 283 0.08 -13.30 -16.83
CA ASP A 283 -0.75 -12.41 -16.04
C ASP A 283 -2.16 -13.01 -15.86
N ILE A 284 -2.74 -12.89 -14.66
CA ILE A 284 -4.09 -13.40 -14.34
C ILE A 284 -5.20 -12.80 -15.23
N SER A 285 -4.98 -11.63 -15.84
CA SER A 285 -5.91 -11.00 -16.79
C SER A 285 -6.06 -11.77 -18.09
N LYS A 286 -5.16 -12.73 -18.36
CA LYS A 286 -5.24 -13.64 -19.50
C LYS A 286 -6.10 -14.88 -19.22
N HIS A 287 -6.58 -15.05 -18.00
CA HIS A 287 -7.50 -16.13 -17.67
C HIS A 287 -8.91 -15.79 -18.16
N ASP A 288 -9.61 -16.75 -18.76
CA ASP A 288 -10.94 -16.53 -19.34
C ASP A 288 -11.98 -16.12 -18.28
N GLY A 289 -11.81 -16.62 -17.06
CA GLY A 289 -12.63 -16.28 -15.89
C GLY A 289 -12.23 -14.97 -15.19
N PHE A 290 -11.50 -14.05 -15.85
CA PHE A 290 -11.10 -12.78 -15.22
C PHE A 290 -12.31 -11.86 -14.96
N GLU A 291 -12.66 -11.66 -13.69
CA GLU A 291 -13.78 -10.85 -13.25
C GLU A 291 -13.38 -9.39 -13.04
N VAL A 292 -14.11 -8.45 -13.65
CA VAL A 292 -13.89 -7.01 -13.45
C VAL A 292 -15.12 -6.20 -13.84
N ASP A 293 -15.41 -5.16 -13.05
CA ASP A 293 -16.42 -4.14 -13.37
C ASP A 293 -16.00 -3.36 -14.62
N LEU A 294 -16.78 -3.50 -15.69
CA LEU A 294 -16.58 -2.77 -16.93
C LEU A 294 -17.08 -1.33 -16.83
N ASP A 295 -16.55 -0.49 -17.71
CA ASP A 295 -17.02 0.87 -17.86
C ASP A 295 -18.48 0.91 -18.37
N HIS A 296 -19.18 2.00 -18.07
CA HIS A 296 -20.50 2.34 -18.55
C HIS A 296 -20.42 3.43 -19.64
N GLY A 297 -21.39 3.45 -20.54
CA GLY A 297 -21.54 4.49 -21.57
C GLY A 297 -20.84 4.14 -22.90
N PRO A 298 -20.80 5.09 -23.86
CA PRO A 298 -20.34 4.85 -25.23
C PRO A 298 -18.86 4.43 -25.31
N ASP A 299 -18.03 4.87 -24.37
CA ASP A 299 -16.61 4.54 -24.30
C ASP A 299 -16.32 3.17 -23.64
N ALA A 300 -17.36 2.46 -23.17
CA ALA A 300 -17.22 1.14 -22.54
C ALA A 300 -16.75 0.06 -23.52
N GLY A 301 -16.99 0.27 -24.82
CA GLY A 301 -16.65 -0.69 -25.87
C GLY A 301 -15.22 -0.60 -26.39
N TYR A 302 -14.38 0.32 -25.91
CA TYR A 302 -13.03 0.51 -26.46
C TYR A 302 -11.93 -0.11 -25.59
N PHE A 303 -10.85 -0.57 -26.22
CA PHE A 303 -9.64 -1.05 -25.55
C PHE A 303 -8.56 0.03 -25.61
N ARG A 304 -8.25 0.66 -24.47
CA ARG A 304 -7.10 1.56 -24.39
C ARG A 304 -5.81 0.76 -24.25
N LEU A 305 -4.77 1.17 -24.96
CA LEU A 305 -3.43 0.62 -24.78
C LEU A 305 -3.03 0.73 -23.31
N GLY A 306 -2.66 -0.42 -22.74
CA GLY A 306 -2.27 -0.50 -21.34
C GLY A 306 -3.47 -0.58 -20.41
N ALA A 307 -4.51 -1.31 -20.80
CA ALA A 307 -5.63 -1.71 -19.96
C ALA A 307 -5.60 -3.23 -19.75
N TYR A 308 -6.20 -3.70 -18.65
CA TYR A 308 -6.32 -5.13 -18.35
C TYR A 308 -7.12 -5.88 -19.41
N ARG A 309 -8.22 -5.27 -19.90
CA ARG A 309 -9.03 -5.79 -21.01
C ARG A 309 -9.95 -4.70 -21.58
N LYS A 310 -10.70 -5.04 -22.64
CA LYS A 310 -11.67 -4.16 -23.29
C LYS A 310 -12.73 -3.70 -22.29
N GLY A 311 -13.02 -2.40 -22.26
CA GLY A 311 -13.96 -1.81 -21.31
C GLY A 311 -13.41 -1.61 -19.88
N VAL A 312 -12.09 -1.72 -19.69
CA VAL A 312 -11.42 -1.40 -18.43
C VAL A 312 -10.47 -0.23 -18.66
N ASN A 313 -10.98 1.00 -18.71
CA ASN A 313 -10.18 2.19 -19.03
C ASN A 313 -9.34 2.72 -17.85
N ILE A 314 -8.53 1.84 -17.24
CA ILE A 314 -7.52 2.15 -16.23
C ILE A 314 -6.16 1.76 -16.80
N LYS A 315 -5.16 2.63 -16.63
CA LYS A 315 -3.79 2.32 -17.01
C LYS A 315 -3.27 1.17 -16.12
N GLN A 316 -2.89 0.07 -16.74
CA GLN A 316 -2.31 -1.09 -16.09
C GLN A 316 -0.97 -0.70 -15.50
N ALA A 317 -0.90 -0.81 -14.17
CA ALA A 317 0.28 -0.57 -13.37
C ALA A 317 0.47 -1.69 -12.35
N ASP A 318 -0.61 -2.34 -11.94
CA ASP A 318 -0.61 -3.45 -11.00
C ASP A 318 -0.71 -4.78 -11.73
N TYR A 319 0.04 -5.78 -11.28
CA TYR A 319 0.16 -7.08 -11.92
C TYR A 319 0.06 -8.21 -10.90
N MET A 320 -0.39 -9.36 -11.40
CA MET A 320 -0.26 -10.65 -10.73
C MET A 320 0.14 -11.67 -11.79
N LEU A 321 1.43 -11.97 -11.83
CA LEU A 321 2.09 -12.82 -12.79
C LEU A 321 2.34 -14.19 -12.15
N CYS A 322 1.86 -15.24 -12.77
CA CYS A 322 2.00 -16.62 -12.29
C CYS A 322 3.04 -17.36 -13.11
N SER A 323 3.83 -18.22 -12.47
CA SER A 323 4.56 -19.28 -13.17
C SER A 323 3.59 -20.16 -13.95
N GLN A 324 4.10 -20.93 -14.92
CA GLN A 324 3.24 -21.79 -15.74
C GLN A 324 2.47 -22.83 -14.90
N ALA A 325 3.13 -23.46 -13.92
CA ALA A 325 2.49 -24.43 -13.03
C ALA A 325 1.44 -23.77 -12.13
N LEU A 326 1.73 -22.58 -11.57
CA LEU A 326 0.76 -21.86 -10.75
C LEU A 326 -0.44 -21.37 -11.57
N PHE A 327 -0.20 -20.89 -12.79
CA PHE A 327 -1.27 -20.44 -13.67
C PHE A 327 -2.20 -21.60 -14.07
N ALA A 328 -1.67 -22.82 -14.20
CA ALA A 328 -2.49 -24.01 -14.46
C ALA A 328 -3.45 -24.35 -13.31
N GLN A 329 -3.13 -23.92 -12.08
CA GLN A 329 -4.00 -24.06 -10.91
C GLN A 329 -4.99 -22.89 -10.75
N LEU A 330 -4.94 -21.87 -11.60
CA LEU A 330 -5.81 -20.71 -11.50
C LEU A 330 -7.22 -21.07 -11.99
N HIS A 331 -8.20 -21.10 -11.08
CA HIS A 331 -9.60 -21.41 -11.40
C HIS A 331 -10.43 -20.14 -11.64
N ALA A 332 -10.14 -19.06 -10.89
CA ALA A 332 -10.80 -17.77 -11.06
C ALA A 332 -9.83 -16.64 -10.75
N SER A 333 -10.04 -15.48 -11.37
CA SER A 333 -9.21 -14.30 -11.13
C SER A 333 -10.03 -13.04 -11.29
N GLY A 334 -9.51 -11.91 -10.83
CA GLY A 334 -10.20 -10.66 -11.06
C GLY A 334 -9.50 -9.42 -10.57
N LEU A 335 -10.15 -8.30 -10.86
CA LEU A 335 -9.74 -6.95 -10.52
C LEU A 335 -10.90 -6.22 -9.87
N GLN A 336 -10.70 -5.81 -8.61
CA GLN A 336 -11.66 -5.03 -7.85
C GLN A 336 -11.26 -3.55 -7.84
N ARG A 337 -12.06 -2.74 -8.55
CA ARG A 337 -11.87 -1.28 -8.73
C ARG A 337 -12.99 -0.42 -8.14
N ARG A 338 -13.93 -1.02 -7.41
CA ARG A 338 -15.09 -0.30 -6.83
C ARG A 338 -14.70 0.75 -5.78
N GLY A 339 -13.55 0.55 -5.13
CA GLY A 339 -12.99 1.50 -4.17
C GLY A 339 -12.19 2.64 -4.80
N MET A 340 -11.95 2.62 -6.11
CA MET A 340 -11.20 3.66 -6.81
C MET A 340 -12.12 4.81 -7.26
N TRP A 341 -11.60 6.04 -7.25
CA TRP A 341 -12.33 7.18 -7.76
C TRP A 341 -12.45 7.15 -9.28
N SER A 342 -13.68 7.16 -9.81
CA SER A 342 -13.95 7.11 -11.25
C SER A 342 -13.90 8.47 -11.97
N GLY A 343 -13.64 9.56 -11.25
CA GLY A 343 -13.84 10.91 -11.74
C GLY A 343 -15.28 11.40 -11.56
N LYS A 344 -15.54 12.66 -11.97
CA LYS A 344 -16.86 13.33 -11.81
C LYS A 344 -18.00 12.66 -12.59
N LYS A 345 -17.68 12.01 -13.72
CA LYS A 345 -18.62 11.16 -14.45
C LYS A 345 -18.34 9.73 -13.99
N VAL A 346 -19.36 9.05 -13.46
CA VAL A 346 -19.24 7.65 -13.04
C VAL A 346 -18.93 6.79 -14.27
N ARG A 347 -17.69 6.35 -14.37
CA ARG A 347 -17.22 5.53 -15.49
C ARG A 347 -17.51 4.05 -15.27
N TRP A 348 -17.56 3.58 -14.02
CA TRP A 348 -17.85 2.20 -13.63
C TRP A 348 -18.55 2.17 -12.28
N ARG A 349 -19.04 0.99 -11.86
CA ARG A 349 -19.66 0.82 -10.54
C ARG A 349 -18.64 1.06 -9.41
N THR A 350 -18.90 2.07 -8.57
CA THR A 350 -18.11 2.37 -7.36
C THR A 350 -18.92 2.11 -6.09
N TYR A 351 -18.28 2.21 -4.91
CA TYR A 351 -19.01 2.18 -3.65
C TYR A 351 -19.98 3.37 -3.53
N PRO A 352 -21.23 3.18 -3.08
CA PRO A 352 -22.23 4.26 -3.03
C PRO A 352 -21.83 5.49 -2.21
N GLN A 353 -20.94 5.32 -1.23
CA GLN A 353 -20.45 6.41 -0.37
C GLN A 353 -19.21 7.13 -0.94
N LEU A 354 -18.67 6.70 -2.08
CA LEU A 354 -17.51 7.29 -2.73
C LEU A 354 -17.93 8.49 -3.60
N ARG A 355 -17.70 9.72 -3.11
CA ARG A 355 -18.14 10.98 -3.74
C ARG A 355 -16.99 11.91 -4.15
N SER A 356 -15.76 11.66 -3.69
CA SER A 356 -14.59 12.43 -4.07
C SER A 356 -13.33 11.57 -4.14
N ARG A 357 -12.22 12.14 -4.62
CA ARG A 357 -10.95 11.43 -4.75
C ARG A 357 -10.34 11.10 -3.40
N GLU A 358 -10.51 11.96 -2.41
CA GLU A 358 -10.00 11.83 -1.04
C GLU A 358 -10.64 10.63 -0.33
N GLN A 359 -11.85 10.25 -0.74
CA GLN A 359 -12.63 9.14 -0.20
C GLN A 359 -12.21 7.79 -0.78
N GLN A 360 -11.35 7.73 -1.80
CA GLN A 360 -11.02 6.48 -2.46
C GLN A 360 -10.25 5.53 -1.52
N ALA A 361 -10.43 4.23 -1.71
CA ALA A 361 -9.64 3.23 -0.99
C ALA A 361 -8.16 3.32 -1.39
N SER A 362 -7.89 3.44 -2.69
CA SER A 362 -6.57 3.61 -3.29
C SER A 362 -6.74 4.14 -4.72
N GLY A 363 -5.70 4.75 -5.26
CA GLY A 363 -5.55 4.99 -6.70
C GLY A 363 -5.32 3.73 -7.53
N HIS A 364 -5.09 2.59 -6.87
CA HIS A 364 -4.84 1.29 -7.48
C HIS A 364 -6.02 0.33 -7.25
N PRO A 365 -6.29 -0.60 -8.19
CA PRO A 365 -7.23 -1.68 -7.96
C PRO A 365 -6.61 -2.78 -7.08
N LEU A 366 -7.46 -3.59 -6.46
CA LEU A 366 -7.05 -4.86 -5.85
C LEU A 366 -7.12 -5.96 -6.90
N LEU A 367 -6.02 -6.70 -7.07
CA LEU A 367 -5.96 -7.88 -7.94
C LEU A 367 -6.08 -9.14 -7.10
N TRP A 368 -6.76 -10.16 -7.61
CA TRP A 368 -6.89 -11.44 -6.91
C TRP A 368 -6.89 -12.64 -7.87
N GLY A 369 -6.40 -13.77 -7.37
CA GLY A 369 -6.44 -15.07 -8.01
C GLY A 369 -6.89 -16.15 -7.01
N GLN A 370 -7.75 -17.04 -7.48
CA GLN A 370 -8.20 -18.24 -6.77
C GLN A 370 -7.50 -19.44 -7.40
N PHE A 371 -6.72 -20.14 -6.59
CA PHE A 371 -5.87 -21.25 -7.00
C PHE A 371 -6.29 -22.54 -6.32
N ASP A 372 -6.32 -23.62 -7.09
CA ASP A 372 -6.58 -25.00 -6.65
C ASP A 372 -5.29 -25.66 -6.16
N ILE A 373 -4.63 -24.99 -5.22
CA ILE A 373 -3.48 -25.53 -4.51
C ILE A 373 -4.03 -26.03 -3.18
N PHE A 374 -4.33 -27.33 -3.20
CA PHE A 374 -4.63 -28.16 -2.05
C PHE A 374 -3.37 -28.97 -1.81
#